data_AF-A0A017TIZ4-F1
#
_entry.id   AF-A0A017TIZ4-F1
#
_cell.length_a   1.000
_cell.length_b   1.000
_cell.length_c   1.000
_cell.angle_alpha   90.00
_cell.angle_beta   90.00
_cell.angle_gamma   90.00
#
_symmetry.space_group_name_H-M   'P 1'
#
loop_
_entity.id
_entity.type
_entity.pdbx_description
1 polymer ?
#
loop_
_entity_poly.entity_id
_entity_poly.type
_entity_poly.pdbx_seq_one_letter_code
_entity_poly.pdbx_strand_id
1 'polypeptide(L)'
;MRPFLLALRPLAPLAPLRSLLALRPVLALVTALPLAACAASPVVAPQTPVEGAPAQAGPVVQPPPPQGDVFAVSGPLKEETLSIFEEPTFDARTAAVPPAPIGLPAPPPTCDAFVKRAPVKEPACADRPAGLAALDAALAEADPAQRDARLAGLEACAGIEPGLVRALRADLAPTACADAIDASVLAKPPAGLRGDMHQVLLGQTLAARLARTAQQPPKMAPPYDKERVLAFTKGPLLAWLTDQARAIEDLGRLGVELRLYARGLVAVEAGMADLRLVEAVRAAPLPDGMAKDEEARNVYYGTLDQLLDPWKSRGRDAALVGLREMAMVGILHDARVDASRAMLSRLYGGRRIDALDTLMVPPLPAASPASTEERLAATLPTFYAGRLLPAEAVTRPGTLRALLARGVPMQQRAALHELGLTPEGRALYARARLDLGRLYWRAVDFDQATALLKVWPKDTERPADVTFTLALALALRNGPEDAALMMRRAPLTALGLGEVTALDWVARSKPASPFAGAAAFNAALVKQMSAPQDAGAAVFREIAARFHEAASLLSGAEAKDAEDRARAAEETAKAIQ
;
A
#
# COMPACT_ATOMS: atom_id res chain seq x y z
N MET A 1 -23.00 -17.38 -38.49
CA MET A 1 -22.82 -16.11 -39.21
C MET A 1 -23.96 -15.16 -38.85
N ARG A 2 -23.75 -14.32 -37.83
CA ARG A 2 -24.56 -13.14 -37.46
C ARG A 2 -23.57 -12.14 -36.85
N PRO A 3 -23.50 -10.88 -37.28
CA PRO A 3 -22.53 -9.94 -36.75
C PRO A 3 -23.07 -9.35 -35.44
N PHE A 4 -22.30 -9.50 -34.36
CA PHE A 4 -22.52 -8.79 -33.10
C PHE A 4 -21.85 -7.42 -33.21
N LEU A 5 -22.67 -6.37 -33.34
CA LEU A 5 -22.25 -4.97 -33.24
C LEU A 5 -21.99 -4.64 -31.77
N LEU A 6 -20.72 -4.60 -31.39
CA LEU A 6 -20.26 -4.06 -30.11
C LEU A 6 -20.26 -2.52 -30.18
N ALA A 7 -21.20 -1.91 -29.46
CA ALA A 7 -21.21 -0.47 -29.23
C ALA A 7 -20.04 -0.08 -28.31
N LEU A 8 -19.00 0.49 -28.90
CA LEU A 8 -17.93 1.19 -28.19
C LEU A 8 -18.52 2.39 -27.45
N ARG A 9 -18.55 2.35 -26.12
CA ARG A 9 -18.72 3.55 -25.30
C ARG A 9 -17.42 4.37 -25.37
N PRO A 10 -17.46 5.66 -25.70
CA PRO A 10 -16.27 6.50 -25.61
C PRO A 10 -15.92 6.72 -24.13
N LEU A 11 -14.66 6.46 -23.78
CA LEU A 11 -14.05 6.92 -22.54
C LEU A 11 -14.12 8.46 -22.51
N ALA A 12 -14.71 9.01 -21.45
CA ALA A 12 -14.74 10.45 -21.24
C ALA A 12 -13.31 11.00 -21.08
N PRO A 13 -12.95 12.12 -21.73
CA PRO A 13 -11.65 12.74 -21.56
C PRO A 13 -11.52 13.30 -20.13
N LEU A 14 -10.41 12.98 -19.46
CA LEU A 14 -9.98 13.65 -18.24
C LEU A 14 -9.84 15.15 -18.53
N ALA A 15 -10.64 15.97 -17.84
CA ALA A 15 -10.59 17.42 -17.97
C ALA A 15 -9.21 17.96 -17.55
N PRO A 16 -8.65 18.97 -18.25
CA PRO A 16 -7.41 19.60 -17.84
C PRO A 16 -7.66 20.45 -16.58
N LEU A 17 -7.01 20.08 -15.47
CA LEU A 17 -6.93 20.83 -14.22
C LEU A 17 -6.29 22.21 -14.47
N ARG A 18 -7.12 23.24 -14.68
CA ARG A 18 -6.72 24.66 -14.58
C ARG A 18 -6.73 25.07 -13.10
N SER A 19 -5.66 24.75 -12.34
CA SER A 19 -5.56 25.09 -10.91
C SER A 19 -4.44 26.06 -10.52
N LEU A 20 -3.78 26.73 -11.47
CA LEU A 20 -2.75 27.75 -11.16
C LEU A 20 -3.30 29.05 -10.54
N LEU A 21 -4.63 29.23 -10.46
CA LEU A 21 -5.29 30.42 -9.90
C LEU A 21 -5.84 30.24 -8.47
N ALA A 22 -5.77 29.03 -7.89
CA ALA A 22 -6.34 28.75 -6.57
C ALA A 22 -5.40 29.02 -5.38
N LEU A 23 -4.11 29.33 -5.59
CA LEU A 23 -3.17 29.60 -4.49
C LEU A 23 -3.31 30.98 -3.83
N ARG A 24 -3.88 31.98 -4.54
CA ARG A 24 -4.03 33.36 -4.01
C ARG A 24 -5.17 33.53 -2.98
N PRO A 25 -6.38 32.93 -3.11
CA PRO A 25 -7.45 33.14 -2.13
C PRO A 25 -7.29 32.33 -0.84
N VAL A 26 -6.59 31.20 -0.85
CA VAL A 26 -6.42 30.30 0.32
C VAL A 26 -5.55 30.96 1.43
N LEU A 27 -4.63 31.84 1.05
CA LEU A 27 -3.70 32.50 1.98
C LEU A 27 -4.18 33.86 2.53
N ALA A 28 -5.21 34.47 1.93
CA ALA A 28 -5.83 35.67 2.49
C ALA A 28 -6.76 35.36 3.69
N LEU A 29 -7.30 34.14 3.76
CA LEU A 29 -8.25 33.71 4.81
C LEU A 29 -7.59 33.29 6.12
N VAL A 30 -6.34 32.81 6.11
CA VAL A 30 -5.54 32.61 7.35
C VAL A 30 -5.33 33.94 8.10
N THR A 31 -5.48 35.08 7.42
CA THR A 31 -5.24 36.40 7.98
C THR A 31 -6.50 37.20 8.36
N ALA A 32 -7.70 36.63 8.20
CA ALA A 32 -8.97 37.33 8.43
C ALA A 32 -9.95 36.53 9.30
N LEU A 33 -9.49 36.02 10.44
CA LEU A 33 -10.38 35.58 11.53
C LEU A 33 -10.71 36.80 12.42
N PRO A 34 -11.93 37.37 12.35
CA PRO A 34 -12.39 38.29 13.37
C PRO A 34 -12.70 37.51 14.65
N LEU A 35 -11.99 37.86 15.72
CA LEU A 35 -12.38 37.51 17.10
C LEU A 35 -13.68 38.26 17.42
N ALA A 36 -14.83 37.62 17.23
CA ALA A 36 -16.11 38.08 17.74
C ALA A 36 -16.61 37.10 18.81
N ALA A 37 -16.65 37.58 20.05
CA ALA A 37 -17.12 36.85 21.22
C ALA A 37 -18.65 37.00 21.40
N CYS A 38 -19.22 35.97 22.06
CA CYS A 38 -20.45 35.94 22.88
C CYS A 38 -21.83 35.95 22.18
N ALA A 39 -22.53 34.81 22.30
CA ALA A 39 -23.88 34.76 22.86
C ALA A 39 -24.19 33.34 23.40
N ALA A 40 -24.32 33.22 24.72
CA ALA A 40 -24.71 31.99 25.41
C ALA A 40 -26.21 31.71 25.26
N SER A 41 -26.59 30.44 25.20
CA SER A 41 -27.96 29.94 25.37
C SER A 41 -27.97 28.89 26.49
N PRO A 42 -29.10 28.71 27.20
CA PRO A 42 -29.10 28.28 28.59
C PRO A 42 -28.82 26.79 28.79
N VAL A 43 -28.14 26.50 29.90
CA VAL A 43 -27.91 25.17 30.46
C VAL A 43 -29.25 24.57 30.90
N VAL A 44 -29.63 23.43 30.30
CA VAL A 44 -30.66 22.53 30.83
C VAL A 44 -29.98 21.61 31.84
N ALA A 45 -30.53 21.54 33.06
CA ALA A 45 -29.98 20.78 34.17
C ALA A 45 -29.90 19.27 33.87
N PRO A 46 -28.89 18.55 34.38
CA PRO A 46 -28.80 17.10 34.24
C PRO A 46 -29.87 16.42 35.11
N GLN A 47 -30.68 15.55 34.51
CA GLN A 47 -31.49 14.59 35.25
C GLN A 47 -30.62 13.36 35.54
N THR A 48 -30.46 13.04 36.82
CA THR A 48 -29.82 11.81 37.30
C THR A 48 -30.62 10.58 36.88
N PRO A 49 -30.01 9.60 36.18
CA PRO A 49 -30.61 8.29 36.02
C PRO A 49 -30.59 7.53 37.34
N VAL A 50 -31.72 6.93 37.67
CA VAL A 50 -31.90 6.01 38.80
C VAL A 50 -31.03 4.78 38.59
N GLU A 51 -30.28 4.43 39.63
CA GLU A 51 -29.41 3.26 39.71
C GLU A 51 -30.23 1.97 39.63
N GLY A 52 -30.35 1.41 38.42
CA GLY A 52 -30.89 0.08 38.18
C GLY A 52 -29.77 -0.95 38.14
N ALA A 53 -29.85 -1.95 39.02
CA ALA A 53 -28.89 -3.04 39.14
C ALA A 53 -28.56 -3.73 37.79
N PRO A 54 -27.31 -4.21 37.59
CA PRO A 54 -26.93 -4.88 36.35
C PRO A 54 -27.72 -6.18 36.18
N ALA A 55 -28.54 -6.24 35.12
CA ALA A 55 -29.14 -7.49 34.67
C ALA A 55 -28.01 -8.43 34.19
N GLN A 56 -27.87 -9.57 34.86
CA GLN A 56 -27.00 -10.65 34.42
C GLN A 56 -27.38 -11.05 32.99
N ALA A 57 -26.42 -10.95 32.08
CA ALA A 57 -26.57 -11.45 30.71
C ALA A 57 -26.82 -12.95 30.76
N GLY A 58 -28.01 -13.39 30.34
CA GLY A 58 -28.30 -14.80 30.15
C GLY A 58 -27.38 -15.43 29.10
N PRO A 59 -27.29 -16.78 29.07
CA PRO A 59 -26.45 -17.48 28.12
C PRO A 59 -26.86 -17.12 26.69
N VAL A 60 -25.90 -16.59 25.93
CA VAL A 60 -26.06 -16.32 24.50
C VAL A 60 -26.35 -17.65 23.79
N VAL A 61 -27.60 -17.86 23.38
CA VAL A 61 -28.00 -19.02 22.59
C VAL A 61 -27.31 -18.92 21.22
N GLN A 62 -26.31 -19.76 21.01
CA GLN A 62 -25.54 -19.77 19.77
C GLN A 62 -26.39 -20.35 18.62
N PRO A 63 -26.42 -19.71 17.43
CA PRO A 63 -27.09 -20.28 16.27
C PRO A 63 -26.39 -21.57 15.81
N PRO A 64 -27.15 -22.58 15.33
CA PRO A 64 -26.61 -23.86 14.87
C PRO A 64 -25.67 -23.68 13.66
N PRO A 65 -24.79 -24.66 13.38
CA PRO A 65 -23.89 -24.59 12.23
C PRO A 65 -24.70 -24.44 10.92
N PRO A 66 -24.23 -23.61 9.97
CA PRO A 66 -24.95 -23.33 8.73
C PRO A 66 -25.20 -24.61 7.92
N GLN A 67 -26.42 -24.75 7.38
CA GLN A 67 -26.84 -25.87 6.53
C GLN A 67 -26.60 -25.52 5.04
N GLY A 68 -25.97 -26.42 4.28
CA GLY A 68 -25.64 -26.24 2.86
C GLY A 68 -24.14 -26.28 2.57
N ASP A 69 -23.74 -26.10 1.31
CA ASP A 69 -22.33 -25.94 0.95
C ASP A 69 -21.85 -24.55 1.38
N VAL A 70 -21.26 -24.46 2.58
CA VAL A 70 -20.73 -23.23 3.17
C VAL A 70 -19.59 -22.60 2.36
N PHE A 71 -19.03 -23.33 1.40
CA PHE A 71 -17.99 -22.87 0.47
C PHE A 71 -18.54 -22.59 -0.94
N ALA A 72 -19.86 -22.60 -1.10
CA ALA A 72 -20.50 -22.17 -2.33
C ALA A 72 -20.15 -20.69 -2.63
N VAL A 73 -20.02 -20.37 -3.91
CA VAL A 73 -19.64 -19.03 -4.38
C VAL A 73 -20.92 -18.34 -4.84
N SER A 74 -21.25 -17.22 -4.21
CA SER A 74 -22.37 -16.35 -4.60
C SER A 74 -21.95 -15.42 -5.75
N GLY A 75 -22.58 -15.52 -6.92
CA GLY A 75 -22.27 -14.67 -8.08
C GLY A 75 -20.96 -15.01 -8.82
N PRO A 76 -20.60 -14.24 -9.86
CA PRO A 76 -19.41 -14.50 -10.67
C PRO A 76 -18.12 -14.21 -9.89
N LEU A 77 -17.05 -14.94 -10.21
CA LEU A 77 -15.69 -14.62 -9.76
C LEU A 77 -15.08 -13.60 -10.73
N LYS A 78 -14.47 -12.53 -10.20
CA LYS A 78 -13.74 -11.55 -11.02
C LYS A 78 -12.44 -12.16 -11.53
N GLU A 79 -12.15 -11.91 -12.80
CA GLU A 79 -10.88 -12.27 -13.42
C GLU A 79 -9.93 -11.07 -13.43
N GLU A 80 -8.64 -11.33 -13.17
CA GLU A 80 -7.63 -10.29 -13.28
C GLU A 80 -7.30 -10.05 -14.76
N THR A 81 -7.48 -8.81 -15.21
CA THR A 81 -6.99 -8.39 -16.52
C THR A 81 -5.56 -7.89 -16.39
N LEU A 82 -4.61 -8.65 -16.93
CA LEU A 82 -3.20 -8.26 -16.98
C LEU A 82 -2.91 -7.58 -18.32
N SER A 83 -2.62 -6.28 -18.30
CA SER A 83 -2.23 -5.51 -19.50
C SER A 83 -0.77 -5.81 -19.91
N ILE A 84 -0.44 -7.08 -20.14
CA ILE A 84 0.91 -7.53 -20.52
C ILE A 84 1.23 -7.20 -21.98
N PHE A 85 0.20 -6.95 -22.79
CA PHE A 85 0.29 -6.99 -24.26
C PHE A 85 0.40 -5.65 -24.96
N GLU A 86 0.44 -4.53 -24.25
CA GLU A 86 0.69 -3.22 -24.88
C GLU A 86 2.13 -2.79 -24.62
N GLU A 87 3.06 -3.28 -25.46
CA GLU A 87 4.38 -2.67 -25.57
C GLU A 87 4.18 -1.20 -25.96
N PRO A 88 4.59 -0.23 -25.11
CA PRO A 88 4.37 1.16 -25.42
C PRO A 88 5.15 1.55 -26.68
N THR A 89 4.53 2.37 -27.53
CA THR A 89 5.18 3.04 -28.66
C THR A 89 6.09 4.20 -28.22
N PHE A 90 6.54 4.21 -26.97
CA PHE A 90 7.37 5.27 -26.40
C PHE A 90 8.82 5.12 -26.85
N ASP A 91 9.29 6.05 -27.69
CA ASP A 91 10.72 6.13 -28.04
C ASP A 91 11.50 6.78 -26.89
N ALA A 92 11.97 5.93 -25.99
CA ALA A 92 12.83 6.30 -24.88
C ALA A 92 14.08 7.11 -25.27
N ARG A 93 14.59 6.98 -26.50
CA ARG A 93 15.78 7.72 -26.96
C ARG A 93 15.51 9.21 -27.18
N THR A 94 14.23 9.59 -27.29
CA THR A 94 13.80 10.98 -27.48
C THR A 94 13.39 11.66 -26.17
N ALA A 95 13.19 10.88 -25.10
CA ALA A 95 12.78 11.41 -23.81
C ALA A 95 13.99 11.89 -23.01
N ALA A 96 14.40 13.13 -23.27
CA ALA A 96 15.42 13.79 -22.46
C ALA A 96 15.01 13.79 -20.98
N VAL A 97 15.96 13.51 -20.08
CA VAL A 97 15.73 13.68 -18.64
C VAL A 97 15.45 15.16 -18.39
N PRO A 98 14.26 15.51 -17.87
CA PRO A 98 13.94 16.91 -17.61
C PRO A 98 14.92 17.46 -16.57
N PRO A 99 15.30 18.75 -16.65
CA PRO A 99 16.13 19.36 -15.62
C PRO A 99 15.42 19.32 -14.26
N ALA A 100 16.20 19.37 -13.18
CA ALA A 100 15.62 19.51 -11.85
C ALA A 100 14.84 20.83 -11.75
N PRO A 101 13.63 20.85 -11.16
CA PRO A 101 12.90 22.09 -10.93
C PRO A 101 13.64 23.01 -9.96
N ILE A 102 13.35 24.30 -10.05
CA ILE A 102 13.89 25.32 -9.14
C ILE A 102 13.49 24.97 -7.69
N GLY A 103 14.41 25.17 -6.75
CA GLY A 103 14.16 24.91 -5.33
C GLY A 103 14.27 23.44 -4.92
N LEU A 104 14.59 22.54 -5.84
CA LEU A 104 14.87 21.15 -5.50
C LEU A 104 16.24 21.04 -4.81
N PRO A 105 16.33 20.42 -3.62
CA PRO A 105 17.61 20.13 -3.00
C PRO A 105 18.47 19.20 -3.87
N ALA A 106 19.77 19.47 -3.92
CA ALA A 106 20.74 18.59 -4.56
C ALA A 106 20.72 17.19 -3.90
N PRO A 107 21.16 16.14 -4.62
CA PRO A 107 21.38 14.83 -4.01
C PRO A 107 22.28 14.95 -2.77
N PRO A 108 21.98 14.24 -1.67
CA PRO A 108 22.84 14.21 -0.50
C PRO A 108 24.28 13.83 -0.87
N PRO A 109 25.31 14.40 -0.21
CA PRO A 109 26.71 14.05 -0.50
C PRO A 109 27.02 12.56 -0.33
N THR A 110 26.25 11.83 0.49
CA THR A 110 26.37 10.38 0.66
C THR A 110 26.08 9.61 -0.64
N CYS A 111 25.37 10.19 -1.59
CA CYS A 111 25.10 9.57 -2.89
C CYS A 111 26.35 9.42 -3.76
N ASP A 112 27.39 10.24 -3.54
CA ASP A 112 28.66 10.14 -4.25
C ASP A 112 29.31 8.77 -4.10
N ALA A 113 29.10 8.10 -2.97
CA ALA A 113 29.64 6.78 -2.71
C ALA A 113 29.11 5.71 -3.68
N PHE A 114 27.90 5.88 -4.22
CA PHE A 114 27.30 4.97 -5.21
C PHE A 114 27.72 5.33 -6.64
N VAL A 115 27.78 6.63 -6.93
CA VAL A 115 28.18 7.14 -8.26
C VAL A 115 29.65 6.84 -8.56
N LYS A 116 30.53 7.06 -7.58
CA LYS A 116 31.99 6.89 -7.71
C LYS A 116 32.45 5.47 -7.35
N ARG A 117 31.53 4.55 -7.08
CA ARG A 117 31.87 3.18 -6.67
C ARG A 117 32.69 2.51 -7.77
N ALA A 118 33.93 2.14 -7.43
CA ALA A 118 34.74 1.34 -8.34
C ALA A 118 34.10 -0.06 -8.47
N PRO A 119 33.83 -0.54 -9.69
CA PRO A 119 33.30 -1.88 -9.88
C PRO A 119 34.32 -2.92 -9.44
N VAL A 120 33.87 -3.98 -8.78
CA VAL A 120 34.66 -5.20 -8.68
C VAL A 120 34.84 -5.75 -10.10
N LYS A 121 36.03 -6.32 -10.39
CA LYS A 121 36.36 -6.86 -11.71
C LYS A 121 35.21 -7.74 -12.23
N GLU A 122 34.83 -7.47 -13.47
CA GLU A 122 33.75 -8.17 -14.16
C GLU A 122 33.93 -9.69 -14.03
N PRO A 123 32.93 -10.42 -13.49
CA PRO A 123 32.96 -11.88 -13.50
C PRO A 123 32.73 -12.40 -14.92
N ALA A 124 33.09 -13.65 -15.20
CA ALA A 124 32.80 -14.26 -16.49
C ALA A 124 31.27 -14.48 -16.62
N CYS A 125 30.54 -13.51 -17.17
CA CYS A 125 29.08 -13.51 -17.34
C CYS A 125 28.70 -13.42 -18.83
N ALA A 126 29.33 -14.29 -19.64
CA ALA A 126 29.16 -14.33 -21.09
C ALA A 126 27.75 -14.74 -21.55
N ASP A 127 27.02 -15.47 -20.71
CA ASP A 127 25.66 -15.93 -20.96
C ASP A 127 24.73 -15.65 -19.76
N ARG A 128 23.43 -15.88 -19.98
CA ARG A 128 22.40 -15.60 -18.98
C ARG A 128 22.58 -16.42 -17.70
N PRO A 129 22.80 -17.76 -17.73
CA PRO A 129 23.05 -18.53 -16.51
C PRO A 129 24.23 -18.01 -15.68
N ALA A 130 25.36 -17.69 -16.33
CA ALA A 130 26.53 -17.14 -15.66
C ALA A 130 26.25 -15.75 -15.07
N GLY A 131 25.50 -14.91 -15.80
CA GLY A 131 25.03 -13.62 -15.31
C GLY A 131 24.13 -13.73 -14.07
N LEU A 132 23.18 -14.67 -14.06
CA LEU A 132 22.31 -14.91 -12.91
C LEU A 132 23.08 -15.44 -11.70
N ALA A 133 24.05 -16.34 -11.90
CA ALA A 133 24.90 -16.84 -10.82
C ALA A 133 25.77 -15.71 -10.22
N ALA A 134 26.32 -14.83 -11.06
CA ALA A 134 27.07 -13.67 -10.59
C ALA A 134 26.19 -12.66 -9.84
N LEU A 135 24.95 -12.46 -10.28
CA LEU A 135 23.97 -11.62 -9.61
C LEU A 135 23.56 -12.19 -8.24
N ASP A 136 23.32 -13.50 -8.15
CA ASP A 136 23.04 -14.20 -6.90
C ASP A 136 24.18 -14.01 -5.90
N ALA A 137 25.43 -14.21 -6.34
CA ALA A 137 26.61 -13.97 -5.52
C ALA A 137 26.75 -12.50 -5.07
N ALA A 138 26.40 -11.54 -5.92
CA ALA A 138 26.40 -10.12 -5.55
C ALA A 138 25.32 -9.81 -4.51
N LEU A 139 24.10 -10.34 -4.66
CA LEU A 139 22.99 -10.10 -3.74
C LEU A 139 23.12 -10.83 -2.40
N ALA A 140 23.89 -11.92 -2.36
CA ALA A 140 24.26 -12.61 -1.11
C ALA A 140 25.25 -11.80 -0.26
N GLU A 141 25.87 -10.76 -0.80
CA GLU A 141 26.78 -9.89 -0.05
C GLU A 141 26.02 -9.06 1.00
N ALA A 142 26.38 -9.26 2.26
CA ALA A 142 25.70 -8.64 3.39
C ALA A 142 26.03 -7.13 3.47
N ASP A 143 27.29 -6.77 3.23
CA ASP A 143 27.73 -5.38 3.25
C ASP A 143 27.17 -4.60 2.06
N PRO A 144 26.36 -3.54 2.28
CA PRO A 144 25.74 -2.80 1.18
C PRO A 144 26.74 -2.16 0.21
N ALA A 145 27.92 -1.74 0.70
CA ALA A 145 28.93 -1.09 -0.12
C ALA A 145 29.66 -2.10 -1.01
N GLN A 146 29.99 -3.28 -0.50
CA GLN A 146 30.55 -4.39 -1.29
C GLN A 146 29.53 -4.95 -2.28
N ARG A 147 28.25 -5.06 -1.87
CA ARG A 147 27.16 -5.46 -2.76
C ARG A 147 27.03 -4.51 -3.94
N ASP A 148 27.00 -3.21 -3.69
CA ASP A 148 26.96 -2.19 -4.75
C ASP A 148 28.19 -2.26 -5.68
N ALA A 149 29.39 -2.48 -5.14
CA ALA A 149 30.61 -2.64 -5.95
C ALA A 149 30.56 -3.88 -6.86
N ARG A 150 30.04 -5.00 -6.36
CA ARG A 150 29.84 -6.23 -7.15
C ARG A 150 28.78 -6.02 -8.22
N LEU A 151 27.64 -5.42 -7.88
CA LEU A 151 26.59 -5.08 -8.83
C LEU A 151 27.12 -4.12 -9.92
N ALA A 152 27.89 -3.09 -9.57
CA ALA A 152 28.50 -2.20 -10.55
C ALA A 152 29.36 -2.96 -11.58
N GLY A 153 30.05 -4.02 -11.15
CA GLY A 153 30.81 -4.90 -12.03
C GLY A 153 29.97 -5.77 -12.98
N LEU A 154 28.67 -5.92 -12.71
CA LEU A 154 27.75 -6.69 -13.56
C LEU A 154 27.06 -5.84 -14.64
N GLU A 155 27.23 -4.52 -14.64
CA GLU A 155 26.55 -3.65 -15.62
C GLU A 155 26.99 -3.90 -17.07
N ALA A 156 28.18 -4.46 -17.27
CA ALA A 156 28.73 -4.84 -18.58
C ALA A 156 28.39 -6.28 -19.00
N CYS A 157 27.75 -7.08 -18.13
CA CYS A 157 27.49 -8.49 -18.38
C CYS A 157 26.56 -8.70 -19.58
N ALA A 158 27.04 -9.38 -20.61
CA ALA A 158 26.26 -9.72 -21.81
C ALA A 158 25.03 -10.60 -21.48
N GLY A 159 25.10 -11.41 -20.41
CA GLY A 159 24.00 -12.25 -19.94
C GLY A 159 22.84 -11.50 -19.26
N ILE A 160 22.97 -10.18 -19.03
CA ILE A 160 21.97 -9.37 -18.34
C ILE A 160 21.51 -8.23 -19.25
N GLU A 161 20.21 -7.93 -19.24
CA GLU A 161 19.65 -6.84 -20.03
C GLU A 161 20.32 -5.49 -19.70
N PRO A 162 20.72 -4.69 -20.72
CA PRO A 162 21.29 -3.37 -20.50
C PRO A 162 20.42 -2.48 -19.62
N GLY A 163 21.04 -1.83 -18.63
CA GLY A 163 20.35 -0.93 -17.69
C GLY A 163 19.69 -1.62 -16.50
N LEU A 164 19.46 -2.94 -16.53
CA LEU A 164 18.79 -3.65 -15.43
C LEU A 164 19.57 -3.55 -14.12
N VAL A 165 20.87 -3.83 -14.17
CA VAL A 165 21.72 -3.79 -12.98
C VAL A 165 21.83 -2.37 -12.43
N ARG A 166 21.90 -1.36 -13.30
CA ARG A 166 21.88 0.06 -12.90
C ARG A 166 20.59 0.40 -12.14
N ALA A 167 19.44 0.03 -12.69
CA ALA A 167 18.14 0.24 -12.04
C ALA A 167 18.05 -0.50 -10.70
N LEU A 168 18.55 -1.75 -10.63
CA LEU A 168 18.60 -2.51 -9.38
C LEU A 168 19.49 -1.84 -8.33
N ARG A 169 20.66 -1.32 -8.71
CA ARG A 169 21.53 -0.55 -7.81
C ARG A 169 20.81 0.68 -7.27
N ALA A 170 20.09 1.40 -8.14
CA ALA A 170 19.30 2.57 -7.74
C ALA A 170 18.18 2.23 -6.75
N ASP A 171 17.49 1.08 -6.91
CA ASP A 171 16.46 0.61 -5.97
C ASP A 171 17.02 0.08 -4.63
N LEU A 172 18.24 -0.43 -4.62
CA LEU A 172 18.90 -0.90 -3.39
C LEU A 172 19.62 0.21 -2.62
N ALA A 173 19.87 1.35 -3.27
CA ALA A 173 20.39 2.55 -2.65
C ALA A 173 19.28 3.35 -1.95
N PRO A 174 19.60 4.34 -1.10
CA PRO A 174 18.60 5.28 -0.61
C PRO A 174 17.87 5.96 -1.79
N THR A 175 16.53 6.02 -1.76
CA THR A 175 15.70 6.56 -2.86
C THR A 175 16.21 7.91 -3.36
N ALA A 176 16.63 8.79 -2.44
CA ALA A 176 17.13 10.14 -2.75
C ALA A 176 18.43 10.17 -3.59
N CYS A 177 19.07 9.03 -3.85
CA CYS A 177 20.29 8.91 -4.65
C CYS A 177 20.07 8.41 -6.07
N ALA A 178 18.88 7.91 -6.43
CA ALA A 178 18.69 7.22 -7.69
C ALA A 178 18.92 8.12 -8.92
N ASP A 179 18.56 9.41 -8.88
CA ASP A 179 18.84 10.32 -9.98
C ASP A 179 20.33 10.56 -10.22
N ALA A 180 21.15 10.58 -9.17
CA ALA A 180 22.59 10.67 -9.29
C ALA A 180 23.19 9.38 -9.86
N ILE A 181 22.66 8.22 -9.44
CA ILE A 181 23.07 6.91 -9.93
C ILE A 181 22.72 6.74 -11.41
N ASP A 182 21.49 7.08 -11.82
CA ASP A 182 21.00 6.82 -13.18
C ASP A 182 21.46 7.86 -14.21
N ALA A 183 21.95 9.02 -13.76
CA ALA A 183 22.30 10.16 -14.61
C ALA A 183 23.17 9.79 -15.82
N SER A 184 24.23 9.01 -15.63
CA SER A 184 25.15 8.66 -16.73
C SER A 184 24.49 7.79 -17.80
N VAL A 185 23.63 6.86 -17.38
CA VAL A 185 22.93 5.93 -18.29
C VAL A 185 21.83 6.67 -19.05
N LEU A 186 21.09 7.55 -18.39
CA LEU A 186 20.07 8.34 -19.07
C LEU A 186 20.66 9.42 -20.00
N ALA A 187 21.81 9.99 -19.65
CA ALA A 187 22.51 10.94 -20.53
C ALA A 187 23.14 10.25 -21.75
N LYS A 188 23.61 9.02 -21.60
CA LYS A 188 24.19 8.21 -22.68
C LYS A 188 23.69 6.77 -22.60
N PRO A 189 22.47 6.50 -23.11
CA PRO A 189 21.88 5.17 -23.08
C PRO A 189 22.78 4.12 -23.75
N PRO A 190 23.03 2.96 -23.10
CA PRO A 190 23.77 1.88 -23.73
C PRO A 190 22.97 1.29 -24.90
N ALA A 191 23.69 0.71 -25.86
CA ALA A 191 23.06 0.01 -26.97
C ALA A 191 22.17 -1.13 -26.45
N GLY A 192 20.98 -1.28 -27.02
CA GLY A 192 20.03 -2.33 -26.62
C GLY A 192 19.20 -2.03 -25.36
N LEU A 193 19.32 -0.84 -24.75
CA LEU A 193 18.42 -0.43 -23.67
C LEU A 193 16.96 -0.41 -24.17
N ARG A 194 16.11 -1.21 -23.53
CA ARG A 194 14.67 -1.27 -23.85
C ARG A 194 13.93 -0.04 -23.32
N GLY A 195 12.86 0.36 -24.00
CA GLY A 195 12.10 1.56 -23.64
C GLY A 195 11.43 1.48 -22.26
N ASP A 196 10.94 0.29 -21.89
CA ASP A 196 10.36 0.01 -20.59
C ASP A 196 11.40 0.04 -19.45
N MET A 197 12.65 -0.39 -19.70
CA MET A 197 13.74 -0.22 -18.74
C MET A 197 14.19 1.24 -18.62
N HIS A 198 14.25 1.98 -19.72
CA HIS A 198 14.52 3.42 -19.68
C HIS A 198 13.46 4.17 -18.86
N GLN A 199 12.18 3.83 -18.99
CA GLN A 199 11.12 4.41 -18.15
C GLN A 199 11.36 4.15 -16.66
N VAL A 200 11.87 2.98 -16.27
CA VAL A 200 12.19 2.68 -14.87
C VAL A 200 13.30 3.58 -14.35
N LEU A 201 14.42 3.70 -15.08
CA LEU A 201 15.52 4.60 -14.72
C LEU A 201 15.03 6.06 -14.61
N LEU A 202 14.17 6.50 -15.53
CA LEU A 202 13.55 7.82 -15.46
C LEU A 202 12.61 7.95 -14.25
N GLY A 203 11.80 6.93 -13.98
CA GLY A 203 10.89 6.88 -12.84
C GLY A 203 11.64 6.91 -11.50
N GLN A 204 12.75 6.18 -11.39
CA GLN A 204 13.67 6.21 -10.25
C GLN A 204 14.31 7.59 -10.07
N THR A 205 14.74 8.22 -11.17
CA THR A 205 15.25 9.60 -11.15
C THR A 205 14.21 10.59 -10.64
N LEU A 206 12.97 10.53 -11.16
CA LEU A 206 11.89 11.43 -10.72
C LEU A 206 11.48 11.17 -9.26
N ALA A 207 11.39 9.90 -8.87
CA ALA A 207 11.13 9.48 -7.48
C ALA A 207 12.21 9.97 -6.52
N ALA A 208 13.50 9.90 -6.88
CA ALA A 208 14.60 10.43 -6.07
C ALA A 208 14.47 11.93 -5.82
N ARG A 209 14.11 12.68 -6.87
CA ARG A 209 13.88 14.12 -6.76
C ARG A 209 12.69 14.41 -5.85
N LEU A 210 11.57 13.71 -6.04
CA LEU A 210 10.40 13.83 -5.17
C LEU A 210 10.71 13.49 -3.70
N ALA A 211 11.51 12.44 -3.45
CA ALA A 211 11.92 12.05 -2.11
C ALA A 211 12.68 13.18 -1.36
N ARG A 212 13.36 14.07 -2.10
CA ARG A 212 14.05 15.25 -1.55
C ARG A 212 13.16 16.49 -1.42
N THR A 213 11.98 16.51 -2.03
CA THR A 213 11.04 17.62 -1.86
C THR A 213 10.33 17.57 -0.51
N ALA A 214 9.91 18.74 -0.05
CA ALA A 214 9.28 18.98 1.25
C ALA A 214 10.12 18.47 2.44
N GLN A 215 11.44 18.31 2.23
CA GLN A 215 12.40 18.02 3.28
C GLN A 215 12.88 19.34 3.88
N GLN A 216 13.13 19.33 5.20
CA GLN A 216 13.75 20.45 5.93
C GLN A 216 13.03 21.80 5.74
N PRO A 217 11.78 21.95 6.25
CA PRO A 217 11.12 23.25 6.24
C PRO A 217 11.96 24.30 6.99
N PRO A 218 11.88 25.58 6.62
CA PRO A 218 12.46 26.67 7.40
C PRO A 218 12.06 26.55 8.87
N LYS A 219 12.98 26.86 9.77
CA LYS A 219 12.73 26.82 11.22
C LYS A 219 12.76 28.22 11.79
N MET A 220 11.82 28.51 12.69
CA MET A 220 11.82 29.71 13.49
C MET A 220 12.30 29.37 14.90
N ALA A 221 13.22 30.19 15.44
CA ALA A 221 13.67 30.08 16.82
C ALA A 221 12.81 30.97 17.74
N PRO A 222 12.60 30.59 19.02
CA PRO A 222 11.86 31.39 19.98
C PRO A 222 12.52 32.77 20.21
N PRO A 223 11.79 33.77 20.74
CA PRO A 223 10.37 33.74 21.14
C PRO A 223 9.37 33.68 19.96
N TYR A 224 8.18 33.09 20.21
CA TYR A 224 7.10 32.96 19.22
C TYR A 224 6.01 34.01 19.47
N ASP A 225 6.36 35.29 19.40
CA ASP A 225 5.36 36.35 19.42
C ASP A 225 4.60 36.43 18.08
N LYS A 226 3.41 37.03 18.14
CA LYS A 226 2.48 37.09 17.00
C LYS A 226 3.10 37.73 15.75
N GLU A 227 3.85 38.82 15.91
CA GLU A 227 4.41 39.56 14.77
C GLU A 227 5.50 38.74 14.08
N ARG A 228 6.39 38.11 14.85
CA ARG A 228 7.45 37.26 14.30
C ARG A 228 6.91 36.00 13.64
N VAL A 229 5.91 35.35 14.25
CA VAL A 229 5.26 34.18 13.64
C VAL A 229 4.57 34.57 12.33
N LEU A 230 3.87 35.71 12.28
CA LEU A 230 3.25 36.19 11.04
C LEU A 230 4.28 36.52 9.96
N ALA A 231 5.39 37.17 10.30
CA ALA A 231 6.47 37.46 9.37
C ALA A 231 7.14 36.18 8.83
N PHE A 232 7.37 35.20 9.69
CA PHE A 232 7.91 33.90 9.31
C PHE A 232 6.98 33.14 8.36
N THR A 233 5.69 33.05 8.71
CA THR A 233 4.68 32.35 7.91
C THR A 233 4.49 33.00 6.54
N LYS A 234 4.44 34.35 6.47
CA LYS A 234 4.24 35.09 5.21
C LYS A 234 5.50 35.21 4.35
N GLY A 235 6.68 35.03 4.94
CA GLY A 235 7.96 35.16 4.24
C GLY A 235 8.60 33.80 3.98
N PRO A 236 9.60 33.39 4.79
CA PRO A 236 10.38 32.17 4.55
C PRO A 236 9.55 30.90 4.35
N LEU A 237 8.53 30.66 5.19
CA LEU A 237 7.74 29.45 5.11
C LEU A 237 6.87 29.41 3.85
N LEU A 238 6.21 30.51 3.50
CA LEU A 238 5.38 30.61 2.30
C LEU A 238 6.19 30.47 1.00
N ALA A 239 7.36 31.12 0.94
CA ALA A 239 8.26 31.01 -0.20
C ALA A 239 8.70 29.55 -0.41
N TRP A 240 9.18 28.90 0.67
CA TRP A 240 9.55 27.49 0.65
C TRP A 240 8.37 26.59 0.24
N LEU A 241 7.19 26.81 0.83
CA LEU A 241 5.98 26.03 0.53
C LEU A 241 5.61 26.11 -0.96
N THR A 242 5.68 27.31 -1.53
CA THR A 242 5.36 27.58 -2.94
C THR A 242 6.34 26.87 -3.87
N ASP A 243 7.64 26.97 -3.57
CA ASP A 243 8.69 26.31 -4.37
C ASP A 243 8.57 24.79 -4.30
N GLN A 244 8.37 24.23 -3.10
CA GLN A 244 8.20 22.78 -2.93
C GLN A 244 6.92 22.26 -3.59
N ALA A 245 5.78 22.94 -3.41
CA ALA A 245 4.52 22.54 -4.03
C ALA A 245 4.60 22.53 -5.57
N ARG A 246 5.28 23.52 -6.16
CA ARG A 246 5.51 23.58 -7.60
C ARG A 246 6.43 22.45 -8.07
N ALA A 247 7.54 22.22 -7.37
CA ALA A 247 8.47 21.14 -7.70
C ALA A 247 7.78 19.76 -7.67
N ILE A 248 6.93 19.51 -6.66
CA ILE A 248 6.15 18.27 -6.55
C ILE A 248 5.18 18.12 -7.73
N GLU A 249 4.45 19.18 -8.08
CA GLU A 249 3.50 19.17 -9.20
C GLU A 249 4.19 18.92 -10.54
N ASP A 250 5.30 19.62 -10.81
CA ASP A 250 6.06 19.48 -12.05
C ASP A 250 6.64 18.06 -12.20
N LEU A 251 7.23 17.51 -11.14
CA LEU A 251 7.78 16.15 -11.13
C LEU A 251 6.68 15.08 -11.22
N GLY A 252 5.59 15.26 -10.47
CA GLY A 252 4.46 14.32 -10.48
C GLY A 252 3.78 14.24 -11.85
N ARG A 253 3.62 15.38 -12.54
CA ARG A 253 3.07 15.44 -13.90
C ARG A 253 3.90 14.64 -14.91
N LEU A 254 5.23 14.69 -14.81
CA LEU A 254 6.12 13.89 -15.66
C LEU A 254 5.94 12.38 -15.42
N GLY A 255 5.58 11.97 -14.21
CA GLY A 255 5.29 10.58 -13.87
C GLY A 255 4.01 10.02 -14.46
N VAL A 256 3.04 10.86 -14.86
CA VAL A 256 1.73 10.41 -15.36
C VAL A 256 1.85 9.61 -16.65
N GLU A 257 2.80 9.96 -17.51
CA GLU A 257 3.05 9.32 -18.80
C GLU A 257 3.87 8.02 -18.69
N LEU A 258 4.45 7.74 -17.52
CA LEU A 258 5.14 6.48 -17.26
C LEU A 258 4.13 5.34 -17.11
N ARG A 259 4.61 4.10 -17.18
CA ARG A 259 3.77 2.90 -17.00
C ARG A 259 4.26 2.02 -15.85
N LEU A 260 3.32 1.25 -15.28
CA LEU A 260 3.58 0.17 -14.34
C LEU A 260 4.55 0.61 -13.23
N TYR A 261 5.64 -0.13 -13.03
CA TYR A 261 6.60 0.10 -11.97
C TYR A 261 7.14 1.54 -11.96
N ALA A 262 7.53 2.08 -13.11
CA ALA A 262 8.04 3.45 -13.23
C ALA A 262 7.03 4.50 -12.76
N ARG A 263 5.77 4.37 -13.18
CA ARG A 263 4.67 5.23 -12.72
C ARG A 263 4.40 5.05 -11.23
N GLY A 264 4.43 3.81 -10.76
CA GLY A 264 4.25 3.45 -9.35
C GLY A 264 5.26 4.18 -8.47
N LEU A 265 6.54 4.15 -8.83
CA LEU A 265 7.62 4.82 -8.11
C LEU A 265 7.36 6.32 -7.96
N VAL A 266 7.06 7.00 -9.07
CA VAL A 266 6.84 8.45 -9.07
C VAL A 266 5.56 8.81 -8.31
N ALA A 267 4.48 8.06 -8.50
CA ALA A 267 3.19 8.35 -7.87
C ALA A 267 3.23 8.14 -6.34
N VAL A 268 3.90 7.09 -5.85
CA VAL A 268 4.12 6.89 -4.41
C VAL A 268 4.92 8.06 -3.82
N GLU A 269 6.06 8.43 -4.42
CA GLU A 269 6.90 9.51 -3.90
C GLU A 269 6.25 10.89 -4.01
N ALA A 270 5.46 11.14 -5.07
CA ALA A 270 4.67 12.37 -5.21
C ALA A 270 3.60 12.45 -4.11
N GLY A 271 2.90 11.34 -3.86
CA GLY A 271 1.93 11.23 -2.77
C GLY A 271 2.56 11.52 -1.42
N MET A 272 3.69 10.86 -1.12
CA MET A 272 4.40 11.10 0.14
C MET A 272 4.96 12.52 0.25
N ALA A 273 5.42 13.14 -0.84
CA ALA A 273 5.92 14.50 -0.83
C ALA A 273 4.83 15.53 -0.47
N ASP A 274 3.64 15.40 -1.04
CA ASP A 274 2.48 16.24 -0.70
C ASP A 274 2.08 16.09 0.77
N LEU A 275 2.10 14.86 1.29
CA LEU A 275 1.74 14.59 2.68
C LEU A 275 2.83 15.06 3.66
N ARG A 276 4.13 15.00 3.29
CA ARG A 276 5.23 15.64 4.03
C ARG A 276 5.04 17.16 4.10
N LEU A 277 4.58 17.78 3.02
CA LEU A 277 4.29 19.21 2.97
C LEU A 277 3.14 19.59 3.93
N VAL A 278 2.10 18.76 4.01
CA VAL A 278 1.02 18.90 5.02
C VAL A 278 1.58 18.80 6.43
N GLU A 279 2.39 17.79 6.75
CA GLU A 279 3.02 17.65 8.08
C GLU A 279 3.92 18.84 8.41
N ALA A 280 4.71 19.33 7.45
CA ALA A 280 5.61 20.48 7.62
C ALA A 280 4.83 21.76 7.98
N VAL A 281 3.69 22.01 7.33
CA VAL A 281 2.84 23.17 7.65
C VAL A 281 2.19 23.02 9.02
N ARG A 282 1.72 21.81 9.38
CA ARG A 282 1.16 21.55 10.72
C ARG A 282 2.18 21.72 11.85
N ALA A 283 3.46 21.48 11.56
CA ALA A 283 4.55 21.64 12.51
C ALA A 283 5.05 23.09 12.67
N ALA A 284 4.50 24.06 11.93
CA ALA A 284 4.85 25.47 12.09
C ALA A 284 4.50 25.97 13.50
N PRO A 285 5.34 26.80 14.13
CA PRO A 285 5.12 27.26 15.49
C PRO A 285 3.88 28.15 15.59
N LEU A 286 3.17 28.02 16.71
CA LEU A 286 2.04 28.89 17.07
C LEU A 286 2.53 30.09 17.89
N PRO A 287 1.85 31.25 17.80
CA PRO A 287 2.07 32.33 18.73
C PRO A 287 1.82 31.88 20.18
N ASP A 288 2.65 32.33 21.14
CA ASP A 288 2.59 31.85 22.53
C ASP A 288 1.21 31.98 23.18
N GLY A 289 0.45 33.03 22.85
CA GLY A 289 -0.91 33.23 23.33
C GLY A 289 -1.91 32.19 22.80
N MET A 290 -1.77 31.78 21.54
CA MET A 290 -2.62 30.75 20.91
C MET A 290 -2.19 29.34 21.33
N ALA A 291 -0.90 29.11 21.56
CA ALA A 291 -0.40 27.81 22.01
C ALA A 291 -0.94 27.42 23.40
N LYS A 292 -1.13 28.41 24.28
CA LYS A 292 -1.62 28.25 25.67
C LYS A 292 -3.15 28.21 25.78
N ASP A 293 -3.87 28.64 24.75
CA ASP A 293 -5.34 28.63 24.69
C ASP A 293 -5.80 27.39 23.89
N GLU A 294 -6.44 26.45 24.57
CA GLU A 294 -6.90 25.20 23.96
C GLU A 294 -7.97 25.43 22.88
N GLU A 295 -8.91 26.35 23.10
CA GLU A 295 -9.98 26.65 22.15
C GLU A 295 -9.40 27.30 20.89
N ALA A 296 -8.56 28.32 21.07
CA ALA A 296 -7.90 28.99 19.95
C ALA A 296 -7.02 28.02 19.14
N ARG A 297 -6.31 27.11 19.82
CA ARG A 297 -5.52 26.07 19.18
C ARG A 297 -6.38 25.09 18.38
N ASN A 298 -7.52 24.67 18.92
CA ASN A 298 -8.44 23.77 18.22
C ASN A 298 -9.07 24.43 16.99
N VAL A 299 -9.51 25.68 17.09
CA VAL A 299 -10.03 26.46 15.94
C VAL A 299 -8.96 26.66 14.88
N TYR A 300 -7.72 26.97 15.27
CA TYR A 300 -6.60 27.10 14.36
C TYR A 300 -6.33 25.81 13.60
N TYR A 301 -6.16 24.68 14.29
CA TYR A 301 -5.88 23.41 13.62
C TYR A 301 -7.05 22.92 12.78
N GLY A 302 -8.29 23.16 13.20
CA GLY A 302 -9.48 22.87 12.39
C GLY A 302 -9.50 23.67 11.08
N THR A 303 -9.21 24.97 11.14
CA THR A 303 -9.13 25.83 9.95
C THR A 303 -7.95 25.45 9.07
N LEU A 304 -6.79 25.20 9.68
CA LEU A 304 -5.59 24.79 8.96
C LEU A 304 -5.82 23.47 8.23
N ASP A 305 -6.48 22.50 8.89
CA ASP A 305 -6.76 21.21 8.29
C ASP A 305 -7.66 21.32 7.05
N GLN A 306 -8.67 22.20 7.06
CA GLN A 306 -9.50 22.51 5.89
C GLN A 306 -8.69 23.15 4.74
N LEU A 307 -7.77 24.06 5.07
CA LEU A 307 -6.90 24.68 4.06
C LEU A 307 -5.90 23.70 3.46
N LEU A 308 -5.49 22.69 4.23
CA LEU A 308 -4.57 21.64 3.79
C LEU A 308 -5.26 20.51 2.99
N ASP A 309 -6.59 20.46 2.95
CA ASP A 309 -7.36 19.40 2.29
C ASP A 309 -7.03 19.19 0.79
N PRO A 310 -6.75 20.23 -0.02
CA PRO A 310 -6.33 20.03 -1.40
C PRO A 310 -5.02 19.23 -1.50
N TRP A 311 -4.03 19.52 -0.66
CA TRP A 311 -2.76 18.79 -0.62
C TRP A 311 -2.93 17.39 -0.04
N LYS A 312 -3.73 17.23 1.02
CA LYS A 312 -4.07 15.90 1.56
C LYS A 312 -4.73 15.03 0.50
N SER A 313 -5.69 15.57 -0.25
CA SER A 313 -6.42 14.84 -1.28
C SER A 313 -5.52 14.50 -2.46
N ARG A 314 -4.71 15.46 -2.94
CA ARG A 314 -3.74 15.23 -4.01
C ARG A 314 -2.71 14.16 -3.61
N GLY A 315 -2.13 14.30 -2.42
CA GLY A 315 -1.16 13.34 -1.89
C GLY A 315 -1.76 11.94 -1.73
N ARG A 316 -2.98 11.86 -1.20
CA ARG A 316 -3.73 10.60 -1.12
C ARG A 316 -3.95 9.98 -2.50
N ASP A 317 -4.47 10.75 -3.44
CA ASP A 317 -4.83 10.24 -4.76
C ASP A 317 -3.59 9.79 -5.56
N ALA A 318 -2.47 10.52 -5.46
CA ALA A 318 -1.20 10.11 -6.05
C ALA A 318 -0.65 8.81 -5.42
N ALA A 319 -0.63 8.73 -4.08
CA ALA A 319 -0.22 7.51 -3.38
C ALA A 319 -1.08 6.31 -3.78
N LEU A 320 -2.40 6.49 -3.91
CA LEU A 320 -3.33 5.44 -4.35
C LEU A 320 -3.09 4.97 -5.79
N VAL A 321 -2.77 5.89 -6.72
CA VAL A 321 -2.31 5.52 -8.07
C VAL A 321 -1.05 4.68 -7.97
N GLY A 322 -0.08 5.11 -7.15
CA GLY A 322 1.16 4.38 -6.93
C GLY A 322 0.94 2.97 -6.42
N LEU A 323 0.12 2.81 -5.37
CA LEU A 323 -0.25 1.50 -4.81
C LEU A 323 -0.93 0.59 -5.83
N ARG A 324 -1.80 1.13 -6.69
CA ARG A 324 -2.42 0.36 -7.78
C ARG A 324 -1.37 -0.17 -8.75
N GLU A 325 -0.42 0.65 -9.19
CA GLU A 325 0.64 0.22 -10.10
C GLU A 325 1.57 -0.82 -9.43
N MET A 326 1.91 -0.65 -8.15
CA MET A 326 2.71 -1.63 -7.40
C MET A 326 1.99 -2.99 -7.25
N ALA A 327 0.67 -2.97 -7.06
CA ALA A 327 -0.15 -4.18 -7.04
C ALA A 327 -0.17 -4.90 -8.41
N MET A 328 -0.22 -4.13 -9.51
CA MET A 328 -0.12 -4.68 -10.86
C MET A 328 1.24 -5.33 -11.11
N VAL A 329 2.33 -4.76 -10.60
CA VAL A 329 3.65 -5.41 -10.63
C VAL A 329 3.68 -6.68 -9.77
N GLY A 330 2.88 -6.73 -8.71
CA GLY A 330 2.73 -7.89 -7.81
C GLY A 330 3.56 -7.80 -6.54
N ILE A 331 3.93 -6.59 -6.10
CA ILE A 331 4.78 -6.33 -4.94
C ILE A 331 4.03 -6.61 -3.64
N LEU A 332 4.57 -7.48 -2.78
CA LEU A 332 4.07 -7.75 -1.43
C LEU A 332 4.91 -7.05 -0.35
N HIS A 333 6.21 -6.94 -0.55
CA HIS A 333 7.13 -6.40 0.46
C HIS A 333 8.07 -5.37 -0.16
N ASP A 334 7.79 -4.09 0.11
CA ASP A 334 8.58 -2.95 -0.36
C ASP A 334 8.42 -1.77 0.61
N ALA A 335 9.55 -1.17 1.02
CA ALA A 335 9.56 -0.10 2.00
C ALA A 335 8.74 1.14 1.55
N ARG A 336 8.62 1.38 0.24
CA ARG A 336 7.83 2.50 -0.30
C ARG A 336 6.33 2.25 -0.14
N VAL A 337 5.89 1.00 -0.33
CA VAL A 337 4.50 0.60 -0.10
C VAL A 337 4.17 0.73 1.38
N ASP A 338 5.03 0.24 2.26
CA ASP A 338 4.84 0.32 3.71
C ASP A 338 4.80 1.78 4.19
N ALA A 339 5.75 2.60 3.76
CA ALA A 339 5.80 4.03 4.11
C ALA A 339 4.55 4.78 3.61
N SER A 340 4.13 4.53 2.38
CA SER A 340 2.93 5.14 1.80
C SER A 340 1.67 4.74 2.56
N ARG A 341 1.50 3.45 2.89
CA ARG A 341 0.34 2.96 3.65
C ARG A 341 0.33 3.53 5.07
N ALA A 342 1.47 3.55 5.74
CA ALA A 342 1.61 4.13 7.08
C ALA A 342 1.27 5.63 7.10
N MET A 343 1.70 6.38 6.10
CA MET A 343 1.40 7.81 5.99
C MET A 343 -0.08 8.06 5.70
N LEU A 344 -0.70 7.25 4.84
CA LEU A 344 -2.15 7.30 4.59
C LEU A 344 -2.96 6.96 5.84
N SER A 345 -2.59 5.89 6.57
CA SER A 345 -3.26 5.50 7.83
C SER A 345 -3.18 6.63 8.87
N ARG A 346 -2.00 7.24 9.05
CA ARG A 346 -1.77 8.34 10.00
C ARG A 346 -2.60 9.58 9.70
N LEU A 347 -2.65 10.01 8.44
CA LEU A 347 -3.32 11.26 8.05
C LEU A 347 -4.83 11.10 7.88
N TYR A 348 -5.31 9.86 7.76
CA TYR A 348 -6.72 9.54 7.63
C TYR A 348 -7.13 8.55 8.72
N GLY A 349 -7.06 8.95 9.99
CA GLY A 349 -7.32 8.08 11.16
C GLY A 349 -8.69 7.38 11.24
N GLY A 350 -9.61 7.66 10.30
CA GLY A 350 -10.87 6.92 10.13
C GLY A 350 -10.91 5.99 8.89
N ARG A 351 -9.85 5.93 8.08
CA ARG A 351 -9.75 5.15 6.83
C ARG A 351 -8.59 4.19 6.93
N ARG A 352 -8.93 2.92 7.18
CA ARG A 352 -8.00 1.87 7.56
C ARG A 352 -7.42 1.17 6.33
N ILE A 353 -6.48 1.80 5.65
CA ILE A 353 -5.71 1.12 4.58
C ILE A 353 -4.98 -0.13 5.09
N ASP A 354 -4.78 -0.19 6.39
CA ASP A 354 -4.20 -1.26 7.20
C ASP A 354 -5.25 -2.14 7.92
N ALA A 355 -6.57 -1.99 7.69
CA ALA A 355 -7.57 -2.77 8.46
C ALA A 355 -7.44 -4.29 8.28
N LEU A 356 -6.96 -4.73 7.12
CA LEU A 356 -6.76 -6.13 6.80
C LEU A 356 -5.42 -6.68 7.31
N ASP A 357 -4.55 -5.82 7.86
CA ASP A 357 -3.20 -6.21 8.32
C ASP A 357 -3.30 -7.07 9.58
N THR A 358 -4.31 -6.83 10.42
CA THR A 358 -4.56 -7.60 11.65
C THR A 358 -5.31 -8.91 11.41
N LEU A 359 -5.72 -9.22 10.17
CA LEU A 359 -6.30 -10.52 9.88
C LEU A 359 -5.26 -11.63 10.12
N MET A 360 -5.67 -12.65 10.84
CA MET A 360 -4.86 -13.83 11.07
C MET A 360 -4.84 -14.68 9.80
N VAL A 361 -3.66 -15.11 9.40
CA VAL A 361 -3.46 -15.96 8.22
C VAL A 361 -2.57 -17.14 8.61
N PRO A 362 -2.70 -18.32 7.95
CA PRO A 362 -1.80 -19.44 8.24
C PRO A 362 -0.33 -19.03 8.19
N PRO A 363 0.54 -19.54 9.06
CA PRO A 363 1.97 -19.30 8.89
C PRO A 363 2.44 -19.91 7.57
N LEU A 364 3.24 -19.16 6.81
CA LEU A 364 3.92 -19.71 5.65
C LEU A 364 5.18 -20.46 6.14
N PRO A 365 5.41 -21.72 5.73
CA PRO A 365 6.66 -22.42 6.03
C PRO A 365 7.86 -21.58 5.58
N ALA A 366 8.97 -21.55 6.32
CA ALA A 366 10.16 -20.82 5.88
C ALA A 366 10.62 -21.32 4.49
N ALA A 367 11.00 -20.39 3.61
CA ALA A 367 11.59 -20.77 2.33
C ALA A 367 13.01 -21.29 2.55
N SER A 368 13.35 -22.42 1.91
CA SER A 368 14.68 -23.00 1.92
C SER A 368 15.22 -23.07 0.48
N PRO A 369 15.60 -21.91 -0.11
CA PRO A 369 15.97 -21.85 -1.52
C PRO A 369 17.24 -22.67 -1.79
N ALA A 370 17.14 -23.66 -2.67
CA ALA A 370 18.23 -24.57 -3.00
C ALA A 370 18.92 -24.20 -4.32
N SER A 371 18.17 -23.66 -5.28
CA SER A 371 18.69 -23.25 -6.58
C SER A 371 19.02 -21.76 -6.65
N THR A 372 19.84 -21.37 -7.62
CA THR A 372 20.14 -19.96 -7.92
C THR A 372 18.86 -19.18 -8.22
N GLU A 373 17.93 -19.78 -8.97
CA GLU A 373 16.64 -19.17 -9.28
C GLU A 373 15.80 -18.94 -8.02
N GLU A 374 15.77 -19.88 -7.09
CA GLU A 374 15.04 -19.74 -5.83
C GLU A 374 15.67 -18.69 -4.90
N ARG A 375 17.00 -18.61 -4.84
CA ARG A 375 17.68 -17.57 -4.05
C ARG A 375 17.42 -16.19 -4.63
N LEU A 376 17.54 -16.04 -5.95
CA LEU A 376 17.21 -14.81 -6.64
C LEU A 376 15.73 -14.43 -6.46
N ALA A 377 14.80 -15.39 -6.55
CA ALA A 377 13.37 -15.17 -6.32
C ALA A 377 13.09 -14.64 -4.90
N ALA A 378 13.82 -15.11 -3.89
CA ALA A 378 13.65 -14.66 -2.52
C ALA A 378 14.21 -13.25 -2.27
N THR A 379 15.24 -12.84 -3.02
CA THR A 379 15.99 -11.61 -2.71
C THR A 379 15.67 -10.43 -3.62
N LEU A 380 15.42 -10.66 -4.91
CA LEU A 380 15.17 -9.60 -5.89
C LEU A 380 13.87 -8.84 -5.61
N PRO A 381 13.84 -7.51 -5.79
CA PRO A 381 12.58 -6.80 -5.88
C PRO A 381 11.71 -7.39 -7.01
N THR A 382 10.40 -7.49 -6.77
CA THR A 382 9.44 -8.23 -7.62
C THR A 382 9.55 -7.87 -9.10
N PHE A 383 9.74 -6.59 -9.39
CA PHE A 383 9.90 -6.11 -10.76
C PHE A 383 11.06 -6.79 -11.51
N TYR A 384 12.23 -6.87 -10.88
CA TYR A 384 13.42 -7.47 -11.50
C TYR A 384 13.33 -9.00 -11.53
N ALA A 385 12.75 -9.62 -10.51
CA ALA A 385 12.46 -11.06 -10.52
C ALA A 385 11.60 -11.43 -11.75
N GLY A 386 10.61 -10.60 -12.08
CA GLY A 386 9.75 -10.79 -13.25
C GLY A 386 10.44 -10.74 -14.61
N ARG A 387 11.59 -10.06 -14.71
CA ARG A 387 12.39 -9.96 -15.93
C ARG A 387 13.52 -10.99 -16.01
N LEU A 388 14.10 -11.33 -14.86
CA LEU A 388 15.29 -12.19 -14.77
C LEU A 388 14.95 -13.67 -14.69
N LEU A 389 13.84 -14.03 -14.04
CA LEU A 389 13.46 -15.43 -13.86
C LEU A 389 12.54 -15.90 -14.99
N PRO A 390 12.71 -17.13 -15.50
CA PRO A 390 11.78 -17.72 -16.45
C PRO A 390 10.35 -17.71 -15.88
N ALA A 391 9.36 -17.35 -16.71
CA ALA A 391 7.99 -17.19 -16.25
C ALA A 391 7.39 -18.52 -15.76
N GLU A 392 7.73 -19.62 -16.41
CA GLU A 392 7.30 -20.99 -16.12
C GLU A 392 7.92 -21.57 -14.84
N ALA A 393 9.00 -20.98 -14.33
CA ALA A 393 9.70 -21.49 -13.14
C ALA A 393 8.80 -21.50 -11.89
N VAL A 394 7.75 -20.69 -11.86
CA VAL A 394 6.75 -20.58 -10.78
C VAL A 394 5.80 -21.76 -10.68
N THR A 395 5.79 -22.67 -11.66
CA THR A 395 5.09 -23.95 -11.53
C THR A 395 5.77 -24.87 -10.51
N ARG A 396 7.06 -24.63 -10.20
CA ARG A 396 7.79 -25.33 -9.15
C ARG A 396 7.44 -24.72 -7.78
N PRO A 397 6.92 -25.50 -6.82
CA PRO A 397 6.53 -24.99 -5.50
C PRO A 397 7.65 -24.23 -4.76
N GLY A 398 8.90 -24.70 -4.85
CA GLY A 398 10.05 -24.04 -4.23
C GLY A 398 10.31 -22.63 -4.77
N THR A 399 10.24 -22.44 -6.09
CA THR A 399 10.38 -21.12 -6.73
C THR A 399 9.20 -20.21 -6.39
N LEU A 400 7.97 -20.72 -6.46
CA LEU A 400 6.79 -19.93 -6.08
C LEU A 400 6.88 -19.50 -4.62
N ARG A 401 7.20 -20.43 -3.70
CA ARG A 401 7.39 -20.12 -2.29
C ARG A 401 8.45 -19.06 -2.06
N ALA A 402 9.58 -19.11 -2.77
CA ALA A 402 10.62 -18.10 -2.69
C ALA A 402 10.10 -16.71 -3.12
N LEU A 403 9.36 -16.62 -4.23
CA LEU A 403 8.77 -15.37 -4.70
C LEU A 403 7.83 -14.71 -3.69
N LEU A 404 7.10 -15.49 -2.87
CA LEU A 404 6.22 -14.92 -1.84
C LEU A 404 6.97 -14.04 -0.81
N ALA A 405 8.30 -14.13 -0.70
CA ALA A 405 9.09 -13.24 0.15
C ALA A 405 9.11 -11.78 -0.33
N ARG A 406 8.77 -11.52 -1.60
CA ARG A 406 8.80 -10.18 -2.21
C ARG A 406 7.54 -9.85 -3.00
N GLY A 407 6.97 -10.85 -3.66
CA GLY A 407 5.79 -10.74 -4.52
C GLY A 407 5.86 -11.66 -5.74
N VAL A 408 4.71 -11.97 -6.34
CA VAL A 408 4.63 -12.78 -7.57
C VAL A 408 4.53 -11.82 -8.76
N PRO A 409 5.56 -11.73 -9.62
CA PRO A 409 5.58 -10.73 -10.68
C PRO A 409 4.54 -11.01 -11.76
N MET A 410 4.14 -9.95 -12.48
CA MET A 410 3.07 -10.01 -13.48
C MET A 410 3.24 -11.13 -14.52
N GLN A 411 4.45 -11.33 -15.07
CA GLN A 411 4.71 -12.36 -16.09
C GLN A 411 4.49 -13.77 -15.54
N GLN A 412 4.94 -14.01 -14.31
CA GLN A 412 4.75 -15.25 -13.59
C GLN A 412 3.27 -15.48 -13.25
N ARG A 413 2.53 -14.43 -12.86
CA ARG A 413 1.08 -14.53 -12.63
C ARG A 413 0.32 -14.93 -13.89
N ALA A 414 0.73 -14.42 -15.06
CA ALA A 414 0.15 -14.83 -16.34
C ALA A 414 0.47 -16.29 -16.67
N ALA A 415 1.73 -16.72 -16.48
CA ALA A 415 2.08 -18.12 -16.66
C ALA A 415 1.27 -19.06 -15.73
N LEU A 416 1.04 -18.66 -14.47
CA LEU A 416 0.21 -19.42 -13.53
C LEU A 416 -1.27 -19.52 -13.94
N HIS A 417 -1.77 -18.64 -14.80
CA HIS A 417 -3.12 -18.71 -15.34
C HIS A 417 -3.24 -19.75 -16.46
N GLU A 418 -2.19 -19.91 -17.26
CA GLU A 418 -2.17 -20.83 -18.40
C GLU A 418 -1.72 -22.24 -18.03
N LEU A 419 -0.85 -22.36 -17.02
CA LEU A 419 -0.19 -23.61 -16.65
C LEU A 419 -0.94 -24.34 -15.53
N GLY A 420 -0.96 -25.67 -15.60
CA GLY A 420 -1.55 -26.51 -14.56
C GLY A 420 -0.74 -26.47 -13.26
N LEU A 421 -1.41 -26.22 -12.12
CA LEU A 421 -0.80 -26.20 -10.80
C LEU A 421 -1.10 -27.46 -9.99
N THR A 422 -0.06 -27.96 -9.31
CA THR A 422 -0.19 -28.97 -8.25
C THR A 422 -1.02 -28.42 -7.08
N PRO A 423 -1.57 -29.27 -6.20
CA PRO A 423 -2.31 -28.81 -5.01
C PRO A 423 -1.50 -27.84 -4.14
N GLU A 424 -0.21 -28.15 -3.92
CA GLU A 424 0.70 -27.27 -3.19
C GLU A 424 0.91 -25.93 -3.91
N GLY A 425 1.11 -25.95 -5.24
CA GLY A 425 1.23 -24.73 -6.05
C GLY A 425 -0.04 -23.87 -5.99
N ARG A 426 -1.22 -24.49 -6.00
CA ARG A 426 -2.51 -23.78 -5.83
C ARG A 426 -2.62 -23.13 -4.46
N ALA A 427 -2.24 -23.83 -3.40
CA ALA A 427 -2.26 -23.30 -2.03
C ALA A 427 -1.31 -22.09 -1.89
N LEU A 428 -0.07 -22.22 -2.36
CA LEU A 428 0.92 -21.14 -2.36
C LEU A 428 0.46 -19.94 -3.18
N TYR A 429 -0.08 -20.16 -4.38
CA TYR A 429 -0.52 -19.06 -5.22
C TYR A 429 -1.76 -18.37 -4.65
N ALA A 430 -2.74 -19.14 -4.15
CA ALA A 430 -3.90 -18.58 -3.47
C ALA A 430 -3.49 -17.75 -2.24
N ARG A 431 -2.45 -18.16 -1.52
CA ARG A 431 -1.88 -17.36 -0.44
C ARG A 431 -1.26 -16.05 -0.96
N ALA A 432 -0.46 -16.10 -2.01
CA ALA A 432 0.09 -14.88 -2.61
C ALA A 432 -1.02 -13.90 -3.06
N ARG A 433 -2.12 -14.42 -3.63
CA ARG A 433 -3.30 -13.62 -3.97
C ARG A 433 -3.96 -13.03 -2.73
N LEU A 434 -4.20 -13.83 -1.70
CA LEU A 434 -4.79 -13.33 -0.45
C LEU A 434 -3.96 -12.18 0.15
N ASP A 435 -2.64 -12.31 0.21
CA ASP A 435 -1.76 -11.27 0.76
C ASP A 435 -1.76 -10.00 -0.12
N LEU A 436 -1.80 -10.15 -1.45
CA LEU A 436 -1.92 -9.02 -2.37
C LEU A 436 -3.26 -8.30 -2.20
N GLY A 437 -4.35 -9.07 -2.09
CA GLY A 437 -5.69 -8.56 -1.84
C GLY A 437 -5.80 -7.80 -0.53
N ARG A 438 -5.15 -8.29 0.53
CA ARG A 438 -5.10 -7.60 1.84
C ARG A 438 -4.30 -6.30 1.78
N LEU A 439 -3.12 -6.35 1.18
CA LEU A 439 -2.20 -5.21 1.10
C LEU A 439 -2.79 -4.03 0.32
N TYR A 440 -3.48 -4.33 -0.78
CA TYR A 440 -3.99 -3.33 -1.73
C TYR A 440 -5.51 -3.22 -1.78
N TRP A 441 -6.24 -3.92 -0.92
CA TRP A 441 -7.70 -3.96 -0.91
C TRP A 441 -8.30 -4.34 -2.26
N ARG A 442 -7.75 -5.39 -2.88
CA ARG A 442 -8.12 -5.83 -4.23
C ARG A 442 -9.04 -7.04 -4.19
N ALA A 443 -10.34 -6.81 -4.34
CA ALA A 443 -11.34 -7.88 -4.38
C ALA A 443 -11.06 -8.97 -5.42
N VAL A 444 -10.51 -8.60 -6.58
CA VAL A 444 -10.12 -9.56 -7.63
C VAL A 444 -9.12 -10.59 -7.12
N ASP A 445 -8.22 -10.21 -6.21
CA ASP A 445 -7.24 -11.15 -5.66
C ASP A 445 -7.89 -12.20 -4.76
N PHE A 446 -8.92 -11.83 -4.00
CA PHE A 446 -9.70 -12.78 -3.21
C PHE A 446 -10.51 -13.73 -4.10
N ASP A 447 -11.12 -13.22 -5.18
CA ASP A 447 -11.80 -14.07 -6.17
C ASP A 447 -10.85 -15.08 -6.83
N GLN A 448 -9.63 -14.65 -7.18
CA GLN A 448 -8.61 -15.54 -7.75
C GLN A 448 -8.15 -16.59 -6.72
N ALA A 449 -7.97 -16.22 -5.45
CA ALA A 449 -7.68 -17.18 -4.38
C ALA A 449 -8.82 -18.20 -4.22
N THR A 450 -10.08 -17.74 -4.23
CA THR A 450 -11.26 -18.61 -4.19
C THR A 450 -11.30 -19.56 -5.39
N ALA A 451 -11.06 -19.07 -6.61
CA ALA A 451 -11.04 -19.87 -7.83
C ALA A 451 -10.01 -21.01 -7.74
N LEU A 452 -8.79 -20.70 -7.30
CA LEU A 452 -7.70 -21.66 -7.16
C LEU A 452 -8.02 -22.78 -6.17
N LEU A 453 -8.60 -22.42 -5.01
CA LEU A 453 -8.85 -23.35 -3.91
C LEU A 453 -10.17 -24.12 -4.03
N LYS A 454 -11.16 -23.57 -4.75
CA LYS A 454 -12.43 -24.26 -4.99
C LYS A 454 -12.26 -25.47 -5.91
N VAL A 455 -11.38 -25.37 -6.92
CA VAL A 455 -11.06 -26.46 -7.86
C VAL A 455 -10.00 -27.39 -7.28
N TRP A 456 -10.11 -27.71 -5.99
CA TRP A 456 -9.23 -28.70 -5.34
C TRP A 456 -9.53 -30.11 -5.87
N PRO A 457 -8.53 -30.98 -6.08
CA PRO A 457 -8.79 -32.34 -6.57
C PRO A 457 -9.74 -33.10 -5.65
N LYS A 458 -10.77 -33.76 -6.22
CA LYS A 458 -11.83 -34.43 -5.46
C LYS A 458 -11.32 -35.58 -4.58
N ASP A 459 -10.26 -36.25 -5.02
CA ASP A 459 -9.67 -37.41 -4.34
C ASP A 459 -8.51 -37.01 -3.41
N THR A 460 -8.35 -35.72 -3.12
CA THR A 460 -7.32 -35.20 -2.23
C THR A 460 -7.98 -34.40 -1.12
N GLU A 461 -7.78 -34.81 0.13
CA GLU A 461 -8.25 -34.06 1.28
C GLU A 461 -7.68 -32.63 1.24
N ARG A 462 -8.51 -31.62 1.47
CA ARG A 462 -8.07 -30.23 1.53
C ARG A 462 -7.48 -29.95 2.92
N PRO A 463 -6.20 -29.55 3.02
CA PRO A 463 -5.59 -29.22 4.30
C PRO A 463 -6.35 -28.12 5.07
N ALA A 464 -6.23 -28.11 6.40
CA ALA A 464 -6.97 -27.18 7.27
C ALA A 464 -6.60 -25.71 7.02
N ASP A 465 -5.32 -25.42 6.74
CA ASP A 465 -4.82 -24.09 6.39
C ASP A 465 -5.36 -23.61 5.04
N VAL A 466 -5.46 -24.52 4.06
CA VAL A 466 -6.07 -24.24 2.76
C VAL A 466 -7.56 -23.98 2.89
N THR A 467 -8.26 -24.76 3.73
CA THR A 467 -9.68 -24.57 4.02
C THR A 467 -9.95 -23.24 4.71
N PHE A 468 -9.13 -22.86 5.69
CA PHE A 468 -9.20 -21.55 6.34
C PHE A 468 -8.90 -20.40 5.36
N THR A 469 -7.89 -20.56 4.49
CA THR A 469 -7.57 -19.58 3.45
C THR A 469 -8.74 -19.36 2.48
N LEU A 470 -9.42 -20.43 2.07
CA LEU A 470 -10.63 -20.33 1.24
C LEU A 470 -11.76 -19.60 1.97
N ALA A 471 -12.02 -19.93 3.24
CA ALA A 471 -13.04 -19.25 4.05
C ALA A 471 -12.77 -17.74 4.16
N LEU A 472 -11.51 -17.37 4.38
CA LEU A 472 -11.11 -15.97 4.46
C LEU A 472 -11.25 -15.25 3.12
N ALA A 473 -10.84 -15.88 2.02
CA ALA A 473 -11.02 -15.31 0.68
C ALA A 473 -12.50 -15.07 0.35
N LEU A 474 -13.38 -16.03 0.68
CA LEU A 474 -14.83 -15.88 0.53
C LEU A 474 -15.39 -14.71 1.35
N ALA A 475 -14.88 -14.50 2.57
CA ALA A 475 -15.34 -13.39 3.41
C ALA A 475 -14.94 -12.00 2.89
N LEU A 476 -13.88 -11.92 2.07
CA LEU A 476 -13.30 -10.67 1.60
C LEU A 476 -13.62 -10.33 0.14
N ARG A 477 -14.06 -11.30 -0.68
CA ARG A 477 -14.24 -11.15 -2.14
C ARG A 477 -15.22 -10.07 -2.60
N ASN A 478 -16.21 -9.76 -1.76
CA ASN A 478 -17.19 -8.71 -2.03
C ASN A 478 -16.69 -7.31 -1.63
N GLY A 479 -15.44 -7.24 -1.16
CA GLY A 479 -14.74 -6.02 -0.79
C GLY A 479 -14.59 -4.99 -1.93
N PRO A 480 -13.94 -3.86 -1.63
CA PRO A 480 -13.62 -2.84 -2.62
C PRO A 480 -12.74 -3.38 -3.75
N GLU A 481 -12.84 -2.75 -4.92
CA GLU A 481 -12.05 -3.13 -6.10
C GLU A 481 -10.55 -2.85 -5.91
N ASP A 482 -10.23 -1.74 -5.23
CA ASP A 482 -8.87 -1.34 -4.89
C ASP A 482 -8.84 -0.45 -3.64
N ALA A 483 -7.63 -0.15 -3.17
CA ALA A 483 -7.38 0.79 -2.07
C ALA A 483 -7.95 2.19 -2.33
N ALA A 484 -8.10 2.62 -3.59
CA ALA A 484 -8.64 3.94 -3.89
C ALA A 484 -10.13 4.00 -3.61
N LEU A 485 -10.87 2.96 -3.99
CA LEU A 485 -12.29 2.84 -3.68
C LEU A 485 -12.52 2.80 -2.17
N MET A 486 -11.71 2.00 -1.47
CA MET A 486 -11.75 1.92 -0.01
C MET A 486 -11.48 3.28 0.64
N MET A 487 -10.41 3.95 0.21
CA MET A 487 -10.02 5.24 0.78
C MET A 487 -10.92 6.40 0.36
N ARG A 488 -11.74 6.29 -0.70
CA ARG A 488 -12.66 7.35 -1.15
C ARG A 488 -14.08 7.17 -0.65
N ARG A 489 -14.57 5.93 -0.54
CA ARG A 489 -15.92 5.60 -0.06
C ARG A 489 -15.94 5.43 1.46
N ALA A 490 -15.92 6.54 2.18
CA ALA A 490 -16.50 6.56 3.52
C ALA A 490 -18.03 6.72 3.37
N PRO A 491 -18.89 5.98 4.11
CA PRO A 491 -18.61 5.02 5.20
C PRO A 491 -18.33 3.56 4.79
N LEU A 492 -17.71 2.80 5.71
CA LEU A 492 -17.28 1.40 5.55
C LEU A 492 -18.42 0.38 5.27
N THR A 493 -19.68 0.72 5.52
CA THR A 493 -20.82 -0.15 5.17
C THR A 493 -20.98 -0.41 3.67
N ALA A 494 -20.46 0.49 2.84
CA ALA A 494 -20.52 0.36 1.40
C ALA A 494 -19.41 -0.55 0.81
N LEU A 495 -18.61 -1.22 1.67
CA LEU A 495 -17.51 -2.06 1.22
C LEU A 495 -17.94 -3.45 0.72
N GLY A 496 -19.20 -3.85 0.91
CA GLY A 496 -19.70 -5.16 0.48
C GLY A 496 -19.16 -6.35 1.29
N LEU A 497 -18.42 -6.09 2.37
CA LEU A 497 -17.93 -7.10 3.30
C LEU A 497 -19.04 -7.56 4.27
N GLY A 498 -18.90 -8.77 4.84
CA GLY A 498 -19.78 -9.22 5.94
C GLY A 498 -20.29 -10.66 5.83
N GLU A 499 -20.04 -11.35 4.72
CA GLU A 499 -20.36 -12.78 4.54
C GLU A 499 -19.30 -13.63 5.25
N VAL A 500 -19.56 -14.05 6.49
CA VAL A 500 -18.57 -14.77 7.33
C VAL A 500 -18.93 -16.25 7.53
N THR A 501 -19.93 -16.77 6.83
CA THR A 501 -20.47 -18.14 7.01
C THR A 501 -19.39 -19.22 6.93
N ALA A 502 -18.48 -19.12 5.96
CA ALA A 502 -17.37 -20.07 5.81
C ALA A 502 -16.37 -20.00 6.97
N LEU A 503 -16.11 -18.79 7.52
CA LEU A 503 -15.25 -18.61 8.69
C LEU A 503 -15.93 -19.16 9.95
N ASP A 504 -17.22 -18.88 10.14
CA ASP A 504 -18.02 -19.42 11.25
C ASP A 504 -18.05 -20.97 11.20
N TRP A 505 -18.08 -21.57 10.01
CA TRP A 505 -17.94 -23.02 9.85
C TRP A 505 -16.57 -23.54 10.30
N VAL A 506 -15.47 -22.90 9.89
CA VAL A 506 -14.11 -23.29 10.31
C VAL A 506 -13.93 -23.14 11.82
N ALA A 507 -14.50 -22.10 12.42
CA ALA A 507 -14.44 -21.85 13.86
C ALA A 507 -15.15 -22.94 14.68
N ARG A 508 -16.21 -23.55 14.13
CA ARG A 508 -17.12 -24.45 14.85
C ARG A 508 -17.12 -25.89 14.33
N SER A 509 -16.23 -26.22 13.39
CA SER A 509 -16.15 -27.56 12.80
C SER A 509 -15.85 -28.62 13.86
N LYS A 510 -16.33 -29.84 13.63
CA LYS A 510 -16.00 -31.01 14.47
C LYS A 510 -15.43 -32.11 13.57
N PRO A 511 -14.19 -32.61 13.80
CA PRO A 511 -13.25 -32.16 14.84
C PRO A 511 -12.83 -30.69 14.67
N ALA A 512 -12.38 -30.08 15.78
CA ALA A 512 -11.98 -28.68 15.81
C ALA A 512 -10.79 -28.43 14.86
N SER A 513 -10.89 -27.39 14.03
CA SER A 513 -9.79 -26.95 13.17
C SER A 513 -8.66 -26.35 14.03
N PRO A 514 -7.38 -26.57 13.70
CA PRO A 514 -6.28 -25.83 14.32
C PRO A 514 -6.36 -24.31 14.10
N PHE A 515 -7.19 -23.86 13.14
CA PHE A 515 -7.43 -22.44 12.86
C PHE A 515 -8.77 -21.94 13.42
N ALA A 516 -9.41 -22.66 14.33
CA ALA A 516 -10.73 -22.29 14.86
C ALA A 516 -10.75 -20.88 15.48
N GLY A 517 -9.78 -20.58 16.36
CA GLY A 517 -9.65 -19.25 16.98
C GLY A 517 -9.35 -18.13 15.98
N ALA A 518 -8.46 -18.40 15.01
CA ALA A 518 -8.15 -17.44 13.94
C ALA A 518 -9.37 -17.16 13.03
N ALA A 519 -10.18 -18.19 12.75
CA ALA A 519 -11.41 -18.04 11.98
C ALA A 519 -12.47 -17.23 12.73
N ALA A 520 -12.68 -17.50 14.03
CA ALA A 520 -13.58 -16.72 14.88
C ALA A 520 -13.14 -15.25 14.96
N PHE A 521 -11.85 -15.00 15.17
CA PHE A 521 -11.28 -13.66 15.22
C PHE A 521 -11.49 -12.90 13.91
N ASN A 522 -11.16 -13.52 12.77
CA ASN A 522 -11.33 -12.89 11.47
C ASN A 522 -12.81 -12.65 11.15
N ALA A 523 -13.72 -13.55 11.52
CA ALA A 523 -15.16 -13.33 11.36
C ALA A 523 -15.64 -12.12 12.17
N ALA A 524 -15.20 -11.99 13.43
CA ALA A 524 -15.49 -10.83 14.28
C ALA A 524 -14.94 -9.53 13.68
N LEU A 525 -13.70 -9.55 13.20
CA LEU A 525 -13.05 -8.39 12.59
C LEU A 525 -13.75 -7.96 11.29
N VAL A 526 -14.10 -8.89 10.41
CA VAL A 526 -14.86 -8.59 9.17
C VAL A 526 -16.22 -7.97 9.52
N LYS A 527 -16.92 -8.50 10.53
CA LYS A 527 -18.17 -7.90 11.02
C LYS A 527 -17.96 -6.49 11.55
N GLN A 528 -16.94 -6.27 12.37
CA GLN A 528 -16.58 -4.95 12.89
C GLN A 528 -16.28 -3.95 11.77
N MET A 529 -15.53 -4.34 10.74
CA MET A 529 -15.22 -3.48 9.60
C MET A 529 -16.46 -3.19 8.73
N SER A 530 -17.40 -4.14 8.64
CA SER A 530 -18.64 -3.98 7.87
C SER A 530 -19.76 -3.24 8.61
N ALA A 531 -19.55 -2.90 9.89
CA ALA A 531 -20.59 -2.29 10.72
C ALA A 531 -20.96 -0.88 10.19
N PRO A 532 -22.26 -0.57 10.03
CA PRO A 532 -22.73 0.77 9.72
C PRO A 532 -22.25 1.83 10.70
N GLN A 533 -22.05 3.06 10.21
CA GLN A 533 -21.74 4.19 11.09
C GLN A 533 -22.89 4.49 12.05
N ASP A 534 -24.12 4.25 11.61
CA ASP A 534 -25.36 4.36 12.37
C ASP A 534 -25.79 3.03 13.02
N ALA A 535 -24.88 2.06 13.11
CA ALA A 535 -25.17 0.77 13.73
C ALA A 535 -25.57 0.96 15.20
N GLY A 536 -26.73 0.44 15.57
CA GLY A 536 -27.17 0.49 16.96
C GLY A 536 -26.35 -0.41 17.89
N ALA A 537 -26.50 -0.21 19.21
CA ALA A 537 -25.79 -0.96 20.25
C ALA A 537 -25.87 -2.49 20.12
N ALA A 538 -26.93 -3.03 19.51
CA ALA A 538 -27.08 -4.47 19.28
C ALA A 538 -25.98 -5.06 18.36
N VAL A 539 -25.58 -4.33 17.31
CA VAL A 539 -24.53 -4.77 16.38
C VAL A 539 -23.19 -4.88 17.11
N PHE A 540 -22.86 -3.87 17.93
CA PHE A 540 -21.62 -3.86 18.70
C PHE A 540 -21.60 -4.91 19.81
N ARG A 541 -22.76 -5.25 20.41
CA ARG A 541 -22.85 -6.41 21.32
C ARG A 541 -22.60 -7.74 20.61
N GLU A 542 -23.10 -7.92 19.38
CA GLU A 542 -22.79 -9.12 18.58
C GLU A 542 -21.28 -9.19 18.28
N ILE A 543 -20.68 -8.08 17.87
CA ILE A 543 -19.23 -7.99 17.60
C ILE A 543 -18.43 -8.35 18.85
N ALA A 544 -18.80 -7.81 20.02
CA ALA A 544 -18.17 -8.14 21.29
C ALA A 544 -18.26 -9.64 21.61
N ALA A 545 -19.45 -10.24 21.47
CA ALA A 545 -19.66 -11.67 21.70
C ALA A 545 -18.79 -12.54 20.77
N ARG A 546 -18.64 -12.16 19.49
CA ARG A 546 -17.77 -12.85 18.54
C ARG A 546 -16.28 -12.74 18.93
N PHE A 547 -15.83 -11.59 19.42
CA PHE A 547 -14.45 -11.45 19.90
C PHE A 547 -14.20 -12.23 21.20
N HIS A 548 -15.17 -12.32 22.11
CA HIS A 548 -15.07 -13.20 23.28
C HIS A 548 -15.00 -14.69 22.89
N GLU A 549 -15.79 -15.13 21.91
CA GLU A 549 -15.68 -16.48 21.34
C GLU A 549 -14.27 -16.72 20.78
N ALA A 550 -13.73 -15.78 20.01
CA ALA A 550 -12.37 -15.86 19.49
C ALA A 550 -11.32 -15.93 20.60
N ALA A 551 -11.42 -15.07 21.62
CA ALA A 551 -10.51 -15.07 22.77
C ALA A 551 -10.48 -16.43 23.48
N SER A 552 -11.63 -17.09 23.63
CA SER A 552 -11.74 -18.42 24.26
C SER A 552 -11.05 -19.55 23.48
N LEU A 553 -10.80 -19.33 22.19
CA LEU A 553 -10.18 -20.30 21.26
C LEU A 553 -8.71 -19.96 20.95
N LEU A 554 -8.25 -18.77 21.31
CA LEU A 554 -6.91 -18.27 21.08
C LEU A 554 -6.06 -18.39 22.35
N SER A 555 -4.77 -18.09 22.22
CA SER A 555 -3.84 -18.02 23.36
C SER A 555 -2.92 -16.80 23.24
N GLY A 556 -2.18 -16.49 24.30
CA GLY A 556 -1.12 -15.47 24.26
C GLY A 556 -1.59 -14.07 23.86
N ALA A 557 -0.84 -13.43 22.97
CA ALA A 557 -1.10 -12.06 22.55
C ALA A 557 -2.37 -11.96 21.68
N GLU A 558 -2.67 -13.00 20.89
CA GLU A 558 -3.87 -13.02 20.05
C GLU A 558 -5.16 -13.06 20.88
N ALA A 559 -5.19 -13.85 21.96
CA ALA A 559 -6.34 -13.88 22.87
C ALA A 559 -6.56 -12.51 23.53
N LYS A 560 -5.47 -11.85 23.96
CA LYS A 560 -5.55 -10.51 24.56
C LYS A 560 -6.06 -9.46 23.57
N ASP A 561 -5.61 -9.47 22.31
CA ASP A 561 -6.13 -8.53 21.30
C ASP A 561 -7.64 -8.76 21.04
N ALA A 562 -8.07 -10.02 21.04
CA ALA A 562 -9.50 -10.34 20.95
C ALA A 562 -10.30 -9.78 22.14
N GLU A 563 -9.81 -9.95 23.38
CA GLU A 563 -10.44 -9.36 24.58
C GLU A 563 -10.47 -7.82 24.55
N ASP A 564 -9.37 -7.18 24.15
CA ASP A 564 -9.27 -5.72 24.03
C ASP A 564 -10.31 -5.19 23.04
N ARG A 565 -10.48 -5.88 21.91
CA ARG A 565 -11.49 -5.54 20.89
C ARG A 565 -12.91 -5.82 21.35
N ALA A 566 -13.14 -6.89 22.11
CA ALA A 566 -14.44 -7.18 22.71
C ALA A 566 -14.86 -6.03 23.65
N ARG A 567 -13.95 -5.59 24.53
CA ARG A 567 -14.19 -4.46 25.43
C ARG A 567 -14.47 -3.16 24.69
N ALA A 568 -13.68 -2.84 23.67
CA ALA A 568 -13.91 -1.64 22.86
C ALA A 568 -15.29 -1.65 22.17
N ALA A 569 -15.75 -2.82 21.70
CA ALA A 569 -17.08 -2.97 21.12
C ALA A 569 -18.19 -2.82 22.18
N GLU A 570 -17.99 -3.33 23.40
CA GLU A 570 -18.93 -3.12 24.52
C GLU A 570 -19.02 -1.66 24.95
N GLU A 571 -17.88 -0.96 25.03
CA GLU A 571 -17.83 0.48 25.33
C GLU A 571 -18.56 1.29 24.26
N THR A 572 -18.36 0.93 22.98
CA THR A 572 -19.11 1.55 21.87
C THR A 572 -20.61 1.29 22.01
N ALA A 573 -21.01 0.06 22.34
CA ALA A 573 -22.42 -0.28 22.54
C ALA A 573 -23.05 0.50 23.70
N LYS A 574 -22.31 0.74 24.79
CA LYS A 574 -22.76 1.55 25.94
C LYS A 574 -22.88 3.03 25.59
N ALA A 575 -21.96 3.57 24.79
CA ALA A 575 -21.97 4.99 24.42
C ALA A 575 -23.12 5.37 23.46
N ILE A 576 -23.70 4.39 22.76
CA ILE A 576 -24.84 4.57 21.85
C ILE A 576 -26.20 4.51 22.60
N GLN A 577 -26.23 3.91 23.80
CA GLN A 577 -27.42 3.83 24.65
C GLN A 577 -27.67 5.15 25.37
#